data_AF-A0A522VW93-F1
#
_entry.id   AF-A0A522VW93-F1
#
_cell.length_a   1.000
_cell.length_b   1.000
_cell.length_c   1.000
_cell.angle_alpha   90.00
_cell.angle_beta   90.00
_cell.angle_gamma   90.00
#
_symmetry.space_group_name_H-M   'P 1'
#
loop_
_entity.id
_entity.type
_entity.pdbx_description
1 polymer ?
#
loop_
_entity_poly.entity_id
_entity_poly.type
_entity_poly.pdbx_seq_one_letter_code
_entity_poly.pdbx_strand_id
1 'polypeptide(L)' 'MNITLAGALVGTAVALLLFAADYFTLRARAAERTKGRRRKLVLNGTERRRIASIARFCVFVPPAFAGIFWLLWG' A
#
# COMPACT_ATOMS: atom_id res chain seq x y z
N MET A 1 4.72 -0.44 -27.67
CA MET A 1 4.28 0.21 -26.41
C MET A 1 5.48 0.87 -25.75
N ASN A 2 5.35 2.10 -25.26
CA ASN A 2 6.45 2.86 -24.65
C ASN A 2 6.91 2.16 -23.34
N ILE A 3 8.21 1.86 -23.22
CA ILE A 3 8.78 1.10 -22.09
C ILE A 3 8.50 1.79 -20.74
N THR A 4 8.54 3.11 -20.74
CA THR A 4 8.18 3.97 -19.59
C THR A 4 6.71 3.82 -19.19
N LEU A 5 5.79 3.76 -20.16
CA LEU A 5 4.36 3.58 -19.89
C LEU A 5 4.07 2.18 -19.33
N ALA A 6 4.75 1.16 -19.86
CA ALA A 6 4.65 -0.21 -19.34
C ALA A 6 5.16 -0.32 -17.90
N GLY A 7 6.31 0.29 -17.59
CA GLY A 7 6.85 0.34 -16.24
C GLY A 7 5.94 1.06 -15.25
N ALA A 8 5.37 2.20 -15.65
CA ALA A 8 4.40 2.94 -14.83
C ALA A 8 3.14 2.12 -14.55
N LEU A 9 2.57 1.46 -15.57
CA LEU A 9 1.39 0.60 -15.43
C LEU A 9 1.66 -0.60 -14.50
N VAL A 10 2.78 -1.29 -14.67
CA VAL A 10 3.15 -2.45 -13.83
C VAL A 10 3.37 -2.01 -12.39
N GLY A 11 4.09 -0.91 -12.16
CA GLY A 11 4.30 -0.36 -10.82
C GLY A 11 2.99 0.02 -10.13
N THR A 12 2.06 0.64 -10.87
CA THR A 12 0.74 1.01 -10.36
C THR A 12 -0.09 -0.23 -10.03
N ALA A 13 -0.05 -1.25 -10.89
CA ALA A 13 -0.75 -2.52 -10.65
C ALA A 13 -0.23 -3.22 -9.39
N VAL A 14 1.10 -3.30 -9.21
CA VAL A 14 1.72 -3.90 -8.02
C VAL A 14 1.36 -3.13 -6.74
N ALA A 15 1.37 -1.78 -6.80
CA ALA A 15 0.99 -0.94 -5.68
C ALA A 15 -0.47 -1.16 -5.25
N LEU A 16 -1.39 -1.22 -6.21
CA LEU A 16 -2.80 -1.51 -5.96
C LEU A 16 -2.99 -2.90 -5.34
N LEU A 17 -2.25 -3.91 -5.83
CA LEU A 17 -2.33 -5.28 -5.33
C LEU A 17 -1.84 -5.39 -3.88
N LEU A 18 -0.71 -4.75 -3.57
CA LEU A 18 -0.18 -4.65 -2.20
C LEU A 18 -1.15 -3.93 -1.26
N PHE A 19 -1.73 -2.81 -1.72
CA PHE A 19 -2.70 -2.05 -0.93
C PHE A 19 -3.96 -2.88 -0.63
N ALA A 20 -4.50 -3.59 -1.64
CA ALA A 20 -5.65 -4.46 -1.47
C ALA A 20 -5.34 -5.63 -0.52
N ALA A 21 -4.19 -6.30 -0.67
CA ALA A 21 -3.77 -7.39 0.20
C ALA A 21 -3.65 -6.94 1.67
N ASP A 22 -3.08 -5.75 1.92
CA ASP A 22 -2.98 -5.20 3.28
C ASP A 22 -4.38 -4.89 3.84
N TYR A 23 -5.25 -4.29 3.03
CA TYR A 23 -6.63 -4.01 3.43
C TYR A 23 -7.40 -5.30 3.81
N PHE A 24 -7.27 -6.38 3.04
CA PHE A 24 -7.91 -7.65 3.34
C PHE A 24 -7.37 -8.28 4.63
N THR A 25 -6.05 -8.27 4.83
CA THR A 25 -5.44 -8.82 6.07
C THR A 25 -5.83 -8.00 7.30
N LEU A 26 -5.91 -6.67 7.18
CA LEU A 26 -6.39 -5.77 8.22
C LEU A 26 -7.86 -6.07 8.58
N ARG A 27 -8.70 -6.26 7.56
CA ARG A 27 -10.12 -6.60 7.76
C ARG A 27 -10.30 -7.98 8.39
N ALA A 28 -9.50 -8.97 8.01
CA ALA A 28 -9.51 -10.30 8.61
C ALA A 28 -9.13 -10.25 10.10
N ARG A 29 -8.05 -9.53 10.44
CA ARG A 29 -7.63 -9.33 11.84
C ARG A 29 -8.66 -8.57 12.67
N ALA A 30 -9.29 -7.55 12.09
CA ALA A 30 -10.36 -6.82 12.76
C ALA A 30 -11.56 -7.73 13.03
N ALA A 31 -11.94 -8.58 12.07
CA ALA A 31 -13.02 -9.56 12.20
C ALA A 31 -12.73 -10.58 13.32
N GLU A 32 -11.50 -11.10 13.40
CA GLU A 32 -11.07 -12.01 14.46
C GLU A 32 -11.12 -11.38 15.85
N ARG A 33 -10.75 -10.09 16.00
CA ARG A 33 -10.86 -9.38 17.29
C ARG A 33 -12.29 -9.11 17.72
N THR A 34 -13.21 -8.96 16.78
CA THR A 34 -14.65 -8.80 17.06
C THR A 34 -15.38 -10.12 17.23
N LYS A 35 -14.79 -11.27 16.83
CA LYS A 35 -15.30 -12.60 17.18
C LYS A 35 -15.23 -12.76 18.71
N GLY A 36 -16.35 -12.49 19.38
CA GLY A 36 -16.49 -12.58 20.84
C GLY A 36 -16.80 -11.26 21.54
N ARG A 37 -16.66 -10.10 20.88
CA ARG A 37 -17.12 -8.80 21.41
C ARG A 37 -18.11 -8.20 20.41
N ARG A 38 -19.36 -7.96 20.86
CA ARG A 38 -20.48 -7.32 20.12
C ARG A 38 -20.22 -5.84 19.74
N ARG A 39 -18.97 -5.47 19.45
CA ARG A 39 -18.53 -4.10 19.14
C ARG A 39 -18.36 -3.94 17.63
N LYS A 40 -18.64 -2.74 17.12
CA LYS A 40 -18.40 -2.37 15.71
C LYS A 40 -16.96 -2.69 15.33
N LEU A 41 -16.79 -3.22 14.12
CA LEU A 41 -15.51 -3.54 13.50
C LEU A 41 -14.80 -2.21 13.19
N VAL A 42 -13.99 -1.75 14.14
CA VAL A 42 -13.26 -0.48 14.06
C VAL A 42 -11.77 -0.80 13.91
N LEU A 43 -11.16 -0.27 12.85
CA LEU A 43 -9.71 -0.32 12.66
C LEU A 43 -9.03 0.43 13.80
N ASN A 44 -8.09 -0.22 14.47
CA ASN A 44 -7.32 0.36 15.55
C ASN A 44 -6.40 1.49 15.04
N GLY A 45 -5.96 2.40 15.93
CA GLY A 45 -5.07 3.50 15.54
C GLY A 45 -3.79 3.06 14.84
N THR A 46 -3.22 1.92 15.25
CA THR A 46 -2.05 1.28 14.61
C THR A 46 -2.34 0.82 13.19
N GLU A 47 -3.52 0.25 12.96
CA GLU A 47 -3.98 -0.25 11.66
C GLU A 47 -4.19 0.92 10.68
N ARG A 48 -4.77 2.01 11.19
CA ARG A 48 -4.96 3.25 10.43
C ARG A 48 -3.62 3.90 10.05
N ARG A 49 -2.65 3.91 10.96
CA ARG A 49 -1.28 4.38 10.69
C ARG A 49 -0.56 3.49 9.67
N ARG A 50 -0.80 2.18 9.70
CA ARG A 50 -0.19 1.23 8.75
C ARG A 50 -0.69 1.47 7.32
N ILE A 51 -2.00 1.62 7.12
CA ILE A 51 -2.58 1.99 5.82
C ILE A 51 -2.02 3.32 5.33
N ALA A 52 -1.94 4.33 6.20
CA ALA A 52 -1.39 5.64 5.85
C ALA A 52 0.11 5.56 5.47
N SER A 53 0.87 4.69 6.14
CA SER A 53 2.29 4.46 5.82
C SER A 53 2.46 3.77 4.48
N ILE A 54 1.62 2.78 4.16
CA ILE A 54 1.65 2.08 2.87
C ILE A 54 1.22 3.02 1.75
N ALA A 55 0.18 3.83 1.96
CA ALA A 55 -0.24 4.84 0.99
C ALA A 55 0.89 5.84 0.71
N ARG A 56 1.60 6.30 1.75
CA ARG A 56 2.80 7.13 1.57
C ARG A 56 3.90 6.38 0.85
N PHE A 57 4.15 5.11 1.17
CA PHE A 57 5.16 4.30 0.49
C PHE A 57 4.86 4.21 -1.01
N CYS A 58 3.62 3.89 -1.39
CA CYS A 58 3.21 3.81 -2.80
C CYS A 58 3.29 5.16 -3.55
N VAL A 59 3.16 6.29 -2.87
CA VAL A 59 3.23 7.62 -3.51
C VAL A 59 4.65 8.17 -3.54
N PHE A 60 5.43 7.99 -2.47
CA PHE A 60 6.76 8.60 -2.33
C PHE A 60 7.89 7.72 -2.88
N VAL A 61 7.78 6.40 -2.76
CA VAL A 61 8.87 5.50 -3.17
C VAL A 61 9.07 5.48 -4.68
N PRO A 62 8.04 5.38 -5.53
CA PRO A 62 8.25 5.37 -6.98
C PRO A 62 8.97 6.63 -7.51
N PRO A 63 8.56 7.87 -7.17
CA PRO A 63 9.27 9.06 -7.62
C PRO A 63 10.63 9.23 -6.95
N ALA A 64 10.79 8.86 -5.67
CA ALA A 64 12.10 8.91 -5.00
C ALA A 64 13.10 7.93 -5.66
N PHE A 65 12.65 6.72 -5.99
CA PHE A 65 13.47 5.72 -6.66
C PHE A 65 13.82 6.15 -8.08
N ALA A 66 12.87 6.72 -8.82
CA ALA A 66 13.12 7.29 -10.15
C ALA A 66 14.13 8.45 -10.10
N GLY A 67 14.01 9.33 -9.10
CA GLY A 67 14.96 10.43 -8.89
C GLY A 67 16.37 9.95 -8.56
N ILE A 68 16.51 8.97 -7.66
CA ILE A 68 17.81 8.36 -7.32
C ILE A 68 18.41 7.64 -8.52
N PHE A 69 17.60 6.91 -9.28
CA PHE A 69 18.05 6.21 -10.48
C PHE A 69 18.59 7.17 -11.54
N TRP A 70 17.90 8.29 -11.76
CA TRP A 70 18.41 9.37 -12.61
C TRP A 70 19.73 9.91 -12.07
N LEU A 71 19.86 10.12 -10.76
CA LEU A 71 21.09 10.68 -10.17
C LEU A 71 22.30 9.74 -10.27
N LEU A 72 22.07 8.42 -10.32
CA LEU A 72 23.13 7.41 -10.40
C LEU A 72 23.55 7.08 -11.84
N TRP A 73 22.64 7.19 -12.81
CA TRP A 73 22.86 6.77 -14.20
C TRP A 73 22.57 7.84 -15.26
N GLY A 74 22.07 9.01 -14.88
CA GLY A 74 21.90 10.19 -15.73
C GLY A 74 23.06 11.15 -15.58
#